data_AF-A0A7Y3TEY3-F1
#
_entry.id   AF-A0A7Y3TEY3-F1
#
_cell.length_a   1.000
_cell.length_b   1.000
_cell.length_c   1.000
_cell.angle_alpha   90.00
_cell.angle_beta   90.00
_cell.angle_gamma   90.00
#
_symmetry.space_group_name_H-M   'P 1'
#
loop_
_entity.id
_entity.type
_entity.pdbx_description
1 polymer ?
#
loop_
_entity_poly.entity_id
_entity_poly.type
_entity_poly.pdbx_seq_one_letter_code
_entity_poly.pdbx_strand_id
1 'polypeptide(L)'
;MISQTEENYLKALFSLTSQSGETSVNEVSKHLDLKMPTVNSMIKRLAEKNLVLYESYKPLKLTKEGKKQAALIVRKHRLTELFLVEKMGFSRDEVHSIAEQIEHIQSPEFFERMDKLLSYPKIDPHGSSIPDKDGNIASDHYLPLSTCHAGDIVTLMALQQSSEQLLQFLSSKELPFGSVLQIRFLELFDNSMVITYGHNREEVLSREVCEMLLVLK
;
A
#
# COMPACT_ATOMS: atom_id res chain seq x y z
N MET A 1 12.37 -19.39 -12.34
CA MET A 1 11.87 -18.03 -12.62
C MET A 1 10.36 -18.06 -12.47
N ILE A 2 9.78 -17.08 -11.78
CA ILE A 2 8.31 -16.95 -11.65
C ILE A 2 7.75 -16.30 -12.92
N SER A 3 6.56 -16.71 -13.35
CA SER A 3 5.90 -16.09 -14.51
C SER A 3 5.19 -14.79 -14.13
N GLN A 4 4.90 -13.92 -15.10
CA GLN A 4 4.10 -12.72 -14.89
C GLN A 4 2.78 -13.02 -14.16
N THR A 5 2.08 -14.09 -14.54
CA THR A 5 0.85 -14.52 -13.86
C THR A 5 1.11 -14.88 -12.40
N GLU A 6 2.23 -15.53 -12.07
CA GLU A 6 2.57 -15.85 -10.67
C GLU A 6 2.87 -14.59 -9.88
N GLU A 7 3.56 -13.62 -10.49
CA GLU A 7 3.83 -12.32 -9.88
C GLU A 7 2.52 -11.59 -9.53
N ASN A 8 1.53 -11.58 -10.43
CA ASN A 8 0.21 -10.98 -10.17
C ASN A 8 -0.51 -11.62 -8.99
N TYR A 9 -0.45 -12.95 -8.87
CA TYR A 9 -1.05 -13.66 -7.73
C TYR A 9 -0.32 -13.34 -6.42
N LEU A 10 1.01 -13.27 -6.43
CA LEU A 10 1.79 -12.87 -5.26
C LEU A 10 1.45 -11.45 -4.81
N LYS A 11 1.35 -10.51 -5.75
CA LYS A 11 0.94 -9.12 -5.49
C LYS A 11 -0.46 -9.05 -4.87
N ALA A 12 -1.42 -9.78 -5.42
CA ALA A 12 -2.78 -9.87 -4.87
C ALA A 12 -2.80 -10.46 -3.45
N LEU A 13 -2.10 -11.58 -3.23
CA LEU A 13 -1.98 -12.20 -1.91
C LEU A 13 -1.34 -11.25 -0.89
N PHE A 14 -0.33 -10.48 -1.29
CA PHE A 14 0.32 -9.51 -0.42
C PHE A 14 -0.61 -8.38 -0.01
N SER A 15 -1.39 -7.86 -0.94
CA SER A 15 -2.43 -6.86 -0.66
C SER A 15 -3.48 -7.40 0.33
N LEU A 16 -4.04 -8.58 0.04
CA LEU A 16 -5.10 -9.18 0.84
C LEU A 16 -4.65 -9.65 2.23
N THR A 17 -3.37 -10.01 2.40
CA THR A 17 -2.82 -10.45 3.69
C THR A 17 -2.21 -9.31 4.51
N SER A 18 -2.21 -8.07 4.02
CA SER A 18 -1.56 -6.93 4.67
C SER A 18 -2.11 -6.61 6.06
N GLN A 19 -3.42 -6.78 6.29
CA GLN A 19 -4.07 -6.50 7.58
C GLN A 19 -4.18 -7.74 8.50
N SER A 20 -4.72 -8.84 7.98
CA SER A 20 -5.04 -10.05 8.75
C SER A 20 -3.90 -11.08 8.79
N GLY A 21 -2.92 -10.97 7.88
CA GLY A 21 -1.89 -12.00 7.66
C GLY A 21 -2.39 -13.24 6.90
N GLU A 22 -3.68 -13.34 6.60
CA GLU A 22 -4.30 -14.52 5.98
C GLU A 22 -5.42 -14.11 5.02
N THR A 23 -5.66 -14.89 3.97
CA THR A 23 -6.75 -14.65 3.01
C THR A 23 -7.37 -15.96 2.54
N SER A 24 -8.42 -15.92 1.72
CA SER A 24 -9.10 -17.08 1.16
C SER A 24 -9.00 -17.13 -0.37
N VAL A 25 -9.17 -18.32 -0.95
CA VAL A 25 -9.28 -18.50 -2.41
C VAL A 25 -10.42 -17.65 -3.00
N ASN A 26 -11.51 -17.47 -2.25
CA ASN A 26 -12.65 -16.66 -2.67
C ASN A 26 -12.30 -15.17 -2.76
N GLU A 27 -11.55 -14.63 -1.78
CA GLU A 27 -11.09 -13.24 -1.81
C GLU A 27 -10.12 -12.99 -2.95
N VAL A 28 -9.16 -13.91 -3.18
CA VAL A 28 -8.23 -13.82 -4.31
C VAL A 28 -8.99 -13.88 -5.64
N SER A 29 -9.99 -14.74 -5.75
CA SER A 29 -10.87 -14.86 -6.92
C SER A 29 -11.62 -13.57 -7.22
N LYS A 30 -12.19 -12.92 -6.20
CA LYS A 30 -12.84 -11.61 -6.35
C LYS A 30 -11.86 -10.50 -6.70
N HIS A 31 -10.69 -10.49 -6.05
CA HIS A 31 -9.68 -9.44 -6.23
C HIS A 31 -9.06 -9.45 -7.63
N LEU A 32 -8.80 -10.64 -8.19
CA LEU A 32 -8.24 -10.81 -9.53
C LEU A 32 -9.30 -10.90 -10.64
N ASP A 33 -10.59 -10.91 -10.29
CA ASP A 33 -11.70 -11.20 -11.20
C ASP A 33 -11.50 -12.51 -12.00
N LEU A 34 -11.15 -13.58 -11.28
CA LEU A 34 -10.89 -14.90 -11.87
C LEU A 34 -11.77 -15.96 -11.21
N LYS A 35 -12.13 -17.00 -11.97
CA LYS A 35 -12.91 -18.13 -11.44
C LYS A 35 -12.12 -18.90 -10.37
N MET A 36 -12.79 -19.28 -9.28
CA MET A 36 -12.18 -20.02 -8.16
C MET A 36 -11.36 -21.26 -8.57
N PRO A 37 -11.77 -22.11 -9.54
CA PRO A 37 -10.96 -23.24 -9.97
C PRO A 37 -9.60 -22.83 -10.55
N THR A 38 -9.56 -21.74 -11.31
CA THR A 38 -8.32 -21.17 -11.88
C THR A 38 -7.40 -20.69 -10.76
N VAL A 39 -7.97 -19.97 -9.79
CA VAL A 39 -7.22 -19.49 -8.61
C VAL A 39 -6.68 -20.67 -7.80
N ASN A 40 -7.50 -21.66 -7.49
CA ASN A 40 -7.09 -22.81 -6.70
C ASN A 40 -5.94 -23.60 -7.37
N SER A 41 -5.99 -23.75 -8.69
CA SER A 41 -4.90 -24.37 -9.46
C SER A 41 -3.59 -23.58 -9.33
N MET A 42 -3.65 -22.25 -9.48
CA MET A 42 -2.49 -21.38 -9.31
C MET A 42 -1.93 -21.41 -7.89
N ILE A 43 -2.79 -21.36 -6.87
CA ILE A 43 -2.38 -21.41 -5.46
C ILE A 43 -1.64 -22.71 -5.16
N LYS A 44 -2.11 -23.86 -5.66
CA LYS A 44 -1.38 -25.13 -5.53
C LYS A 44 0.00 -25.07 -6.16
N ARG A 45 0.12 -24.48 -7.36
CA ARG A 45 1.42 -24.30 -8.03
C ARG A 45 2.37 -23.38 -7.24
N LEU A 46 1.85 -22.30 -6.64
CA LEU A 46 2.65 -21.43 -5.77
C LEU A 46 3.07 -22.14 -4.47
N ALA A 47 2.23 -23.04 -3.95
CA ALA A 47 2.55 -23.87 -2.79
C ALA A 47 3.65 -24.90 -3.09
N GLU A 48 3.61 -25.55 -4.27
CA GLU A 48 4.69 -26.42 -4.75
C GLU A 48 6.04 -25.69 -4.84
N LYS A 49 6.01 -24.38 -5.09
CA LYS A 49 7.19 -23.50 -5.10
C LYS A 49 7.58 -22.95 -3.73
N ASN A 50 6.92 -23.36 -2.65
CA ASN A 50 7.11 -22.85 -1.28
C ASN A 50 6.87 -21.34 -1.13
N LEU A 51 6.02 -20.74 -1.96
CA LEU A 51 5.69 -19.30 -1.88
C LEU A 51 4.40 -19.06 -1.08
N VAL A 52 3.50 -20.05 -1.06
CA VAL A 52 2.22 -19.98 -0.35
C VAL A 52 2.06 -21.21 0.54
N LEU A 53 1.61 -21.01 1.77
CA LEU A 53 1.12 -22.08 2.63
C LEU A 53 -0.33 -22.37 2.22
N TYR A 54 -0.53 -23.56 1.68
CA TYR A 54 -1.83 -24.05 1.25
C TYR A 54 -2.17 -25.34 1.98
N GLU A 55 -3.29 -25.33 2.70
CA GLU A 55 -3.90 -26.51 3.29
C GLU A 55 -5.40 -26.49 3.00
N SER A 56 -5.97 -27.64 2.69
CA SER A 56 -7.41 -27.76 2.43
C SER A 56 -8.21 -27.19 3.60
N TYR A 57 -9.20 -26.34 3.29
CA TYR A 57 -10.09 -25.67 4.24
C TYR A 57 -9.42 -24.68 5.21
N LYS A 58 -8.13 -24.35 5.03
CA LYS A 58 -7.45 -23.31 5.82
C LYS A 58 -7.28 -22.02 5.02
N PRO A 59 -7.13 -20.87 5.71
CA PRO A 59 -6.71 -19.63 5.08
C PRO A 59 -5.33 -19.78 4.41
N LEU A 60 -5.16 -19.07 3.30
CA LEU A 60 -3.92 -18.91 2.58
C LEU A 60 -3.01 -17.94 3.32
N LYS A 61 -1.72 -18.28 3.38
CA LYS A 61 -0.67 -17.39 3.90
C LYS A 61 0.51 -17.36 2.95
N LEU A 62 1.14 -16.21 2.81
CA LEU A 62 2.46 -16.15 2.16
C LEU A 62 3.51 -16.78 3.09
N THR A 63 4.43 -17.56 2.52
CA THR A 63 5.64 -17.93 3.24
C THR A 63 6.54 -16.71 3.40
N LYS A 64 7.63 -16.81 4.17
CA LYS A 64 8.62 -15.72 4.25
C LYS A 64 9.17 -15.35 2.87
N GLU A 65 9.47 -16.36 2.05
CA GLU A 65 9.97 -16.17 0.69
C GLU A 65 8.89 -15.58 -0.23
N GLY A 66 7.65 -16.11 -0.18
CA GLY A 66 6.54 -15.55 -0.95
C GLY A 66 6.24 -14.09 -0.61
N LYS A 67 6.30 -13.75 0.68
CA LYS A 67 6.14 -12.35 1.16
C LYS A 67 7.23 -11.45 0.61
N LYS A 68 8.50 -11.90 0.64
CA LYS A 68 9.62 -11.16 0.08
C LYS A 68 9.45 -10.94 -1.42
N GLN A 69 9.13 -11.98 -2.18
CA GLN A 69 8.95 -11.86 -3.63
C GLN A 69 7.79 -10.93 -3.99
N ALA A 70 6.65 -11.08 -3.31
CA ALA A 70 5.51 -10.19 -3.50
C ALA A 70 5.85 -8.73 -3.19
N ALA A 71 6.56 -8.47 -2.08
CA ALA A 71 6.99 -7.13 -1.72
C ALA A 71 7.94 -6.51 -2.77
N LEU A 72 8.82 -7.30 -3.38
CA LEU A 72 9.70 -6.81 -4.44
C LEU A 72 8.93 -6.46 -5.72
N ILE A 73 7.88 -7.21 -6.07
CA ILE A 73 6.99 -6.87 -7.19
C ILE A 73 6.26 -5.55 -6.90
N VAL A 74 5.70 -5.41 -5.69
CA VAL A 74 5.06 -4.17 -5.23
C VAL A 74 6.03 -2.99 -5.24
N ARG A 75 7.29 -3.20 -4.83
CA ARG A 75 8.35 -2.17 -4.89
C ARG A 75 8.58 -1.67 -6.32
N LYS A 76 8.70 -2.59 -7.29
CA LYS A 76 8.88 -2.22 -8.70
C LYS A 76 7.70 -1.41 -9.24
N HIS A 77 6.48 -1.83 -8.91
CA HIS A 77 5.25 -1.11 -9.26
C HIS A 77 5.29 0.33 -8.75
N ARG A 78 5.46 0.49 -7.43
CA ARG A 78 5.41 1.78 -6.74
C ARG A 78 6.53 2.74 -7.16
N LEU A 79 7.74 2.24 -7.36
CA LEU A 79 8.84 3.03 -7.89
C LEU A 79 8.53 3.54 -9.31
N THR A 80 7.92 2.68 -10.13
CA THR A 80 7.54 3.05 -11.50
C THR A 80 6.47 4.13 -11.50
N GLU A 81 5.41 3.97 -10.69
CA GLU A 81 4.36 4.99 -10.55
C GLU A 81 4.96 6.34 -10.14
N LEU A 82 5.82 6.35 -9.12
CA LEU A 82 6.47 7.57 -8.65
C LEU A 82 7.39 8.20 -9.69
N PHE A 83 8.16 7.39 -10.42
CA PHE A 83 9.00 7.87 -11.50
C PHE A 83 8.20 8.53 -12.62
N LEU A 84 7.10 7.92 -13.04
CA LEU A 84 6.24 8.44 -14.08
C LEU A 84 5.61 9.79 -13.67
N VAL A 85 5.17 9.92 -12.42
CA VAL A 85 4.64 11.18 -11.90
C VAL A 85 5.75 12.24 -11.79
N GLU A 86 6.81 11.98 -11.03
CA GLU A 86 7.79 13.02 -10.67
C GLU A 86 8.74 13.40 -11.80
N LYS A 87 9.11 12.46 -12.66
CA LYS A 87 10.14 12.68 -13.70
C LYS A 87 9.56 12.83 -15.09
N MET A 88 8.39 12.24 -15.35
CA MET A 88 7.77 12.26 -16.67
C MET A 88 6.48 13.09 -16.73
N GLY A 89 5.97 13.57 -15.60
CA GLY A 89 4.82 14.47 -15.55
C GLY A 89 3.47 13.81 -15.86
N PHE A 90 3.38 12.48 -15.72
CA PHE A 90 2.09 11.79 -15.80
C PHE A 90 1.20 12.17 -14.62
N SER A 91 -0.11 12.12 -14.83
CA SER A 91 -1.05 12.22 -13.72
C SER A 91 -1.06 10.93 -12.90
N ARG A 92 -1.42 11.05 -11.62
CA ARG A 92 -1.53 9.90 -10.70
C ARG A 92 -2.52 8.84 -11.19
N ASP A 93 -3.51 9.22 -11.98
CA ASP A 93 -4.56 8.31 -12.46
C ASP A 93 -4.10 7.49 -13.68
N GLU A 94 -3.06 7.93 -14.39
CA GLU A 94 -2.58 7.28 -15.63
C GLU A 94 -1.51 6.22 -15.37
N VAL A 95 -0.78 6.31 -14.26
CA VAL A 95 0.46 5.56 -14.06
C VAL A 95 0.25 4.07 -13.77
N HIS A 96 -0.89 3.70 -13.18
CA HIS A 96 -1.14 2.34 -12.71
C HIS A 96 -1.00 1.30 -13.82
N SER A 97 -1.68 1.52 -14.95
CA SER A 97 -1.68 0.60 -16.10
C SER A 97 -0.30 0.45 -16.77
N ILE A 98 0.54 1.49 -16.67
CA ILE A 98 1.91 1.48 -17.21
C ILE A 98 2.83 0.76 -16.22
N ALA A 99 2.69 1.03 -14.92
CA ALA A 99 3.45 0.38 -13.87
C ALA A 99 3.21 -1.13 -13.84
N GLU A 100 1.97 -1.60 -14.05
CA GLU A 100 1.66 -3.03 -14.21
C GLU A 100 2.43 -3.70 -15.36
N GLN A 101 2.72 -2.99 -16.45
CA GLN A 101 3.51 -3.57 -17.55
C GLN A 101 5.00 -3.60 -17.22
N ILE A 102 5.50 -2.54 -16.57
CA ILE A 102 6.92 -2.36 -16.28
C ILE A 102 7.38 -3.25 -15.11
N GLU A 103 6.55 -3.50 -14.10
CA GLU A 103 6.96 -4.23 -12.88
C GLU A 103 7.47 -5.65 -13.15
N HIS A 104 7.06 -6.26 -14.26
CA HIS A 104 7.46 -7.61 -14.66
C HIS A 104 8.83 -7.68 -15.34
N ILE A 105 9.45 -6.53 -15.64
CA ILE A 105 10.80 -6.48 -16.20
C ILE A 105 11.78 -7.14 -15.22
N GLN A 106 12.57 -8.08 -15.73
CA GLN A 106 13.56 -8.85 -14.97
C GLN A 106 14.93 -8.17 -15.01
N SER A 107 14.98 -6.90 -14.62
CA SER A 107 16.21 -6.10 -14.54
C SER A 107 16.29 -5.39 -13.19
N PRO A 108 16.91 -6.00 -12.17
CA PRO A 108 17.07 -5.35 -10.85
C PRO A 108 17.79 -4.01 -10.94
N GLU A 109 18.80 -3.89 -11.81
CA GLU A 109 19.57 -2.66 -12.00
C GLU A 109 18.71 -1.50 -12.52
N PHE A 110 17.72 -1.78 -13.38
CA PHE A 110 16.78 -0.76 -13.87
C PHE A 110 16.03 -0.10 -12.71
N PHE A 111 15.47 -0.91 -11.80
CA PHE A 111 14.72 -0.40 -10.65
C PHE A 111 15.63 0.21 -9.58
N GLU A 112 16.87 -0.28 -9.42
CA GLU A 112 17.83 0.33 -8.49
C GLU A 112 18.25 1.73 -8.95
N ARG A 113 18.46 1.92 -10.27
CA ARG A 113 18.74 3.24 -10.83
C ARG A 113 17.52 4.18 -10.69
N MET A 114 16.32 3.66 -10.90
CA MET A 114 15.07 4.41 -10.70
C MET A 114 14.91 4.87 -9.25
N ASP A 115 15.09 3.97 -8.27
CA ASP A 115 15.06 4.27 -6.84
C ASP A 115 16.07 5.36 -6.46
N LYS A 116 17.30 5.28 -6.99
CA LYS A 116 18.33 6.30 -6.80
C LYS A 116 17.94 7.65 -7.41
N LEU A 117 17.36 7.68 -8.62
CA LEU A 117 16.91 8.92 -9.28
C LEU A 117 15.76 9.60 -8.53
N LEU A 118 14.98 8.83 -7.79
CA LEU A 118 13.92 9.30 -6.89
C LEU A 118 14.44 9.63 -5.48
N SER A 119 15.75 9.55 -5.23
CA SER A 119 16.37 9.80 -3.92
C SER A 119 15.87 8.86 -2.80
N TYR A 120 15.68 7.57 -3.11
CA TYR A 120 15.27 6.53 -2.16
C TYR A 120 13.94 6.80 -1.44
N PRO A 121 12.85 7.01 -2.22
CA PRO A 121 11.55 7.37 -1.69
C PRO A 121 10.98 6.26 -0.80
N LYS A 122 10.17 6.66 0.19
CA LYS A 122 9.49 5.75 1.11
C LYS A 122 8.02 5.55 0.80
N ILE A 123 7.43 6.45 0.03
CA ILE A 123 5.99 6.52 -0.23
C ILE A 123 5.78 6.70 -1.73
N ASP A 124 4.81 6.01 -2.30
CA ASP A 124 4.40 6.14 -3.69
C ASP A 124 3.48 7.35 -3.90
N PRO A 125 3.08 7.69 -5.14
CA PRO A 125 2.19 8.83 -5.37
C PRO A 125 0.83 8.67 -4.66
N HIS A 126 0.42 7.46 -4.30
CA HIS A 126 -0.88 7.13 -3.71
C HIS A 126 -0.83 7.03 -2.18
N GLY A 127 0.30 7.35 -1.56
CA GLY A 127 0.45 7.31 -0.10
C GLY A 127 0.78 5.93 0.46
N SER A 128 1.05 4.94 -0.38
CA SER A 128 1.43 3.62 0.11
C SER A 128 2.94 3.47 0.23
N SER A 129 3.39 2.73 1.25
CA SER A 129 4.83 2.58 1.52
C SER A 129 5.55 1.76 0.46
N ILE A 130 6.71 2.23 -0.02
CA ILE A 130 7.55 1.50 -0.96
C ILE A 130 8.39 0.49 -0.15
N PRO A 131 8.25 -0.84 -0.37
CA PRO A 131 9.10 -1.82 0.29
C PRO A 131 10.57 -1.59 -0.05
N ASP A 132 11.49 -1.92 0.85
CA ASP A 132 12.93 -1.86 0.60
C ASP A 132 13.41 -3.00 -0.32
N LYS A 133 14.71 -3.00 -0.64
CA LYS A 133 15.35 -4.02 -1.50
C LYS A 133 15.31 -5.44 -0.93
N ASP A 134 15.01 -5.59 0.36
CA ASP A 134 14.90 -6.87 1.05
C ASP A 134 13.43 -7.30 1.19
N GLY A 135 12.49 -6.50 0.69
CA GLY A 135 11.05 -6.75 0.75
C GLY A 135 10.43 -6.35 2.09
N ASN A 136 11.15 -5.62 2.93
CA ASN A 136 10.59 -5.08 4.16
C ASN A 136 9.84 -3.80 3.82
N ILE A 137 8.57 -3.73 4.22
CA ILE A 137 7.93 -2.43 4.33
C ILE A 137 8.56 -1.77 5.54
N ALA A 138 9.17 -0.60 5.34
CA ALA A 138 9.57 0.23 6.46
C ALA A 138 8.29 0.52 7.26
N SER A 139 8.08 -0.20 8.35
CA SER A 139 7.35 0.33 9.48
C SER A 139 8.30 1.36 10.09
N ASP A 140 8.42 2.51 9.41
CA ASP A 140 8.56 3.72 10.21
C ASP A 140 7.44 3.64 11.26
N HIS A 141 7.67 4.13 12.47
CA HIS A 141 6.74 3.99 13.60
C HIS A 141 5.49 4.86 13.36
N TYR A 142 4.90 4.78 12.16
CA TYR A 142 3.68 5.41 11.77
C TYR A 142 2.57 4.77 12.57
N LEU A 143 1.86 5.65 13.24
CA LEU A 143 0.72 5.30 14.04
C LEU A 143 -0.52 5.66 13.23
N PRO A 144 -1.60 4.87 13.30
CA PRO A 144 -2.89 5.34 12.82
C PRO A 144 -3.22 6.66 13.53
N LEU A 145 -3.71 7.64 12.79
CA LEU A 145 -4.08 8.94 13.35
C LEU A 145 -5.09 8.75 14.50
N SER A 146 -5.96 7.75 14.41
CA SER A 146 -6.93 7.37 15.44
C SER A 146 -6.31 7.00 16.81
N THR A 147 -5.01 6.73 16.88
CA THR A 147 -4.29 6.43 18.14
C THR A 147 -3.66 7.67 18.79
N CYS A 148 -3.75 8.83 18.14
CA CYS A 148 -3.21 10.09 18.64
C CYS A 148 -4.20 10.83 19.53
N HIS A 149 -3.69 11.75 20.35
CA HIS A 149 -4.44 12.45 21.40
C HIS A 149 -4.48 13.96 21.11
N ALA A 150 -5.45 14.64 21.71
CA ALA A 150 -5.54 16.10 21.71
C ALA A 150 -4.21 16.74 22.14
N GLY A 151 -3.73 17.69 21.36
CA GLY A 151 -2.45 18.38 21.58
C GLY A 151 -1.26 17.76 20.84
N ASP A 152 -1.37 16.55 20.30
CA ASP A 152 -0.31 15.97 19.46
C ASP A 152 -0.13 16.80 18.17
N ILE A 153 1.12 16.92 17.73
CA ILE A 153 1.50 17.44 16.42
C ILE A 153 2.13 16.28 15.67
N VAL A 154 1.60 15.96 14.49
CA VAL A 154 1.98 14.79 13.70
C VAL A 154 2.11 15.15 12.23
N THR A 155 2.88 14.40 11.46
CA THR A 155 2.98 14.57 10.01
C THR A 155 2.24 13.43 9.31
N LEU A 156 1.36 13.76 8.35
CA LEU A 156 0.69 12.76 7.51
C LEU A 156 1.71 12.12 6.57
N MET A 157 2.00 10.84 6.74
CA MET A 157 3.06 10.17 5.98
C MET A 157 2.52 9.21 4.93
N ALA A 158 1.50 8.43 5.27
CA ALA A 158 1.05 7.32 4.44
C ALA A 158 -0.44 7.01 4.66
N LEU A 159 -0.93 6.03 3.91
CA LEU A 159 -2.23 5.40 4.09
C LEU A 159 -2.05 3.93 4.44
N GLN A 160 -2.89 3.42 5.34
CA GLN A 160 -2.94 2.00 5.65
C GLN A 160 -3.43 1.20 4.43
N GLN A 161 -4.44 1.74 3.73
CA GLN A 161 -4.90 1.25 2.45
C GLN A 161 -5.37 2.43 1.59
N SER A 162 -4.79 2.58 0.41
CA SER A 162 -5.19 3.60 -0.56
C SER A 162 -6.45 3.17 -1.31
N SER A 163 -7.42 4.07 -1.44
CA SER A 163 -8.58 3.93 -2.32
C SER A 163 -8.80 5.23 -3.09
N GLU A 164 -9.41 5.16 -4.27
CA GLU A 164 -9.71 6.34 -5.08
C GLU A 164 -10.56 7.35 -4.30
N GLN A 165 -11.58 6.87 -3.58
CA GLN A 165 -12.46 7.69 -2.75
C GLN A 165 -11.72 8.41 -1.62
N LEU A 166 -10.80 7.73 -0.93
CA LEU A 166 -10.00 8.34 0.13
C LEU A 166 -9.02 9.37 -0.44
N LEU A 167 -8.40 9.09 -1.59
CA LEU A 167 -7.51 10.02 -2.26
C LEU A 167 -8.24 11.28 -2.76
N GLN A 168 -9.44 11.13 -3.31
CA GLN A 168 -10.31 12.24 -3.70
C GLN A 168 -10.73 13.06 -2.47
N PHE A 169 -11.08 12.39 -1.37
CA PHE A 169 -11.36 13.06 -0.09
C PHE A 169 -10.18 13.93 0.35
N LEU A 170 -8.97 13.36 0.46
CA LEU A 170 -7.77 14.11 0.87
C LEU A 170 -7.44 15.28 -0.08
N SER A 171 -7.61 15.07 -1.38
CA SER A 171 -7.37 16.11 -2.40
C SER A 171 -8.37 17.25 -2.27
N SER A 172 -9.66 16.95 -2.04
CA SER A 172 -10.71 17.96 -1.83
C SER A 172 -10.48 18.83 -0.58
N LYS A 173 -9.71 18.30 0.38
CA LYS A 173 -9.30 18.99 1.60
C LYS A 173 -7.94 19.69 1.48
N GLU A 174 -7.30 19.57 0.31
CA GLU A 174 -5.91 20.02 0.08
C GLU A 174 -4.97 19.54 1.20
N LEU A 175 -5.08 18.25 1.53
CA LEU A 175 -4.32 17.61 2.60
C LEU A 175 -3.27 16.66 1.99
N PRO A 176 -2.13 17.16 1.47
CA PRO A 176 -1.09 16.33 0.88
C PRO A 176 -0.31 15.54 1.94
N PHE A 177 0.34 14.45 1.52
CA PHE A 177 1.36 13.79 2.33
C PHE A 177 2.50 14.77 2.66
N GLY A 178 3.06 14.67 3.86
CA GLY A 178 3.99 15.63 4.46
C GLY A 178 3.31 16.78 5.20
N SER A 179 1.98 16.88 5.19
CA SER A 179 1.26 17.91 5.95
C SER A 179 1.43 17.70 7.46
N VAL A 180 1.77 18.78 8.16
CA VAL A 180 1.81 18.82 9.62
C VAL A 180 0.41 19.10 10.15
N LEU A 181 -0.10 18.19 10.98
CA LEU A 181 -1.42 18.20 11.58
C LEU A 181 -1.27 18.45 13.08
N GLN A 182 -2.03 19.39 13.62
CA GLN A 182 -2.21 19.56 15.05
C GLN A 182 -3.59 19.03 15.44
N ILE A 183 -3.63 18.08 16.37
CA ILE A 183 -4.86 17.48 16.86
C ILE A 183 -5.46 18.40 17.92
N ARG A 184 -6.66 18.92 17.67
CA ARG A 184 -7.31 19.88 18.57
C ARG A 184 -8.03 19.15 19.70
N PHE A 185 -8.99 18.30 19.35
CA PHE A 185 -9.70 17.45 20.29
C PHE A 185 -10.38 16.27 19.57
N LEU A 186 -10.83 15.30 20.34
CA LEU A 186 -11.56 14.11 19.88
C LEU A 186 -13.00 14.20 20.36
N GLU A 187 -13.96 13.95 19.48
CA GLU A 187 -15.38 13.86 19.82
C GLU A 187 -15.68 12.50 20.45
N LEU A 188 -16.10 12.48 21.72
CA LEU A 188 -16.24 11.23 22.48
C LEU A 188 -17.39 10.34 21.98
N PHE A 189 -18.39 10.92 21.31
CA PHE A 189 -19.57 10.17 20.87
C PHE A 189 -19.25 9.21 19.71
N ASP A 190 -18.54 9.70 18.68
CA ASP A 190 -18.23 8.93 17.47
C ASP A 190 -16.72 8.70 17.25
N ASN A 191 -15.87 9.27 18.11
CA ASN A 191 -14.42 9.27 18.00
C ASN A 191 -13.91 9.94 16.71
N SER A 192 -14.67 10.90 16.16
CA SER A 192 -14.15 11.79 15.14
C SER A 192 -13.09 12.74 15.73
N MET A 193 -12.17 13.18 14.89
CA MET A 193 -11.02 13.98 15.29
C MET A 193 -11.04 15.32 14.58
N VAL A 194 -10.91 16.40 15.36
CA VAL A 194 -10.72 17.75 14.82
C VAL A 194 -9.24 18.02 14.68
N ILE A 195 -8.78 18.25 13.45
CA ILE A 195 -7.39 18.57 13.14
C ILE A 195 -7.27 19.98 12.58
N THR A 196 -6.09 20.55 12.76
CA THR A 196 -5.71 21.82 12.13
C THR A 196 -4.41 21.65 11.34
N TYR A 197 -4.34 22.26 10.16
CA TYR A 197 -3.16 22.19 9.28
C TYR A 197 -3.09 23.40 8.34
N GLY A 198 -1.91 23.62 7.76
CA GLY A 198 -1.67 24.74 6.85
C GLY A 198 -1.95 26.10 7.50
N HIS A 199 -2.53 27.03 6.72
CA HIS A 199 -2.94 28.37 7.19
C HIS A 199 -4.18 28.33 8.11
N ASN A 200 -4.13 27.55 9.18
CA ASN A 200 -5.19 27.41 10.19
C ASN A 200 -6.51 26.83 9.65
N ARG A 201 -6.44 25.95 8.64
CA ARG A 201 -7.62 25.19 8.20
C ARG A 201 -7.97 24.18 9.28
N GLU A 202 -9.26 24.04 9.54
CA GLU A 202 -9.80 23.08 10.50
C GLU A 202 -10.66 22.08 9.75
N GLU A 203 -10.47 20.79 10.02
CA GLU A 203 -11.24 19.72 9.43
C GLU A 203 -11.64 18.69 10.47
N VAL A 204 -12.84 18.14 10.30
CA VAL A 204 -13.34 17.03 11.10
C VAL A 204 -13.15 15.74 10.31
N LEU A 205 -12.36 14.82 10.85
CA LEU A 205 -12.11 13.51 10.25
C LEU A 205 -12.89 12.46 11.04
N SER A 206 -13.66 11.62 10.34
CA SER A 206 -14.31 10.49 10.98
C SER A 206 -13.28 9.51 11.55
N ARG A 207 -13.71 8.67 12.50
CA ARG A 207 -12.87 7.60 13.03
C ARG A 207 -12.30 6.70 11.92
N GLU A 208 -13.13 6.34 10.94
CA GLU A 208 -12.73 5.50 9.81
C GLU A 208 -11.61 6.15 8.99
N VAL A 209 -11.71 7.45 8.68
CA VAL A 209 -10.63 8.18 8.02
C VAL A 209 -9.38 8.17 8.90
N CYS A 210 -9.51 8.43 10.20
CA CYS A 210 -8.37 8.45 11.13
C CYS A 210 -7.66 7.08 11.26
N GLU A 211 -8.39 5.97 11.11
CA GLU A 211 -7.79 4.63 11.08
C GLU A 211 -6.97 4.41 9.80
N MET A 212 -7.38 4.99 8.68
CA MET A 212 -6.69 4.85 7.39
C MET A 212 -5.46 5.75 7.24
N LEU A 213 -5.42 6.90 7.93
CA LEU A 213 -4.27 7.83 7.87
C LEU A 213 -3.15 7.39 8.79
N LEU A 214 -1.94 7.24 8.24
CA LEU A 214 -0.73 6.89 8.99
C LEU A 214 0.15 8.12 9.17
N VAL A 215 0.52 8.39 10.42
CA VAL A 215 1.22 9.62 10.82
C VAL A 215 2.49 9.35 11.60
N LEU A 216 3.46 10.27 11.47
CA LEU A 216 4.69 10.28 12.25
C LEU A 216 4.62 11.39 13.31
N LYS A 217 4.96 11.06 14.56
CA LYS A 217 5.12 12.02 15.66
C LYS A 217 6.52 12.65 15.64
#